data_AF-A0A1H6FBS6-F1
#
_entry.id   AF-A0A1H6FBS6-F1
#
_cell.length_a   1.000
_cell.length_b   1.000
_cell.length_c   1.000
_cell.angle_alpha   90.00
_cell.angle_beta   90.00
_cell.angle_gamma   90.00
#
_symmetry.space_group_name_H-M   'P 1'
#
loop_
_entity.id
_entity.type
_entity.pdbx_description
1 polymer ?
#
loop_
_entity_poly.entity_id
_entity_poly.type
_entity_poly.pdbx_seq_one_letter_code
_entity_poly.pdbx_strand_id
1 'polypeptide(L)' 'MGVYNNVEFKCQCPNCGERLDGFQTYDGEPMFLTVTAASVANFHGGCDNCGAWLEFARDDNGAFIVTAVTAK' A
#
# COMPACT_ATOMS: atom_id res chain seq x y z
N MET A 1 -14.05 -11.73 -2.04
CA MET A 1 -13.38 -10.42 -1.93
C MET A 1 -13.92 -9.74 -0.69
N GLY A 2 -13.05 -9.35 0.25
CA GLY A 2 -13.44 -8.71 1.52
C GLY A 2 -13.61 -7.21 1.39
N VAL A 3 -14.16 -6.58 2.43
CA VAL A 3 -14.25 -5.11 2.53
C VAL A 3 -12.89 -4.57 2.99
N TYR A 4 -12.46 -3.45 2.40
CA TYR A 4 -11.18 -2.79 2.69
C TYR A 4 -11.35 -1.27 2.60
N ASN A 5 -10.36 -0.52 3.07
CA ASN A 5 -10.25 0.92 2.84
C ASN A 5 -9.16 1.19 1.80
N ASN A 6 -9.33 2.26 1.02
CA ASN A 6 -8.31 2.75 0.10
C ASN A 6 -7.38 3.71 0.84
N VAL A 7 -6.10 3.69 0.51
CA VAL A 7 -5.11 4.60 1.10
C VAL A 7 -4.69 5.62 0.06
N GLU A 8 -4.83 6.90 0.40
CA GLU A 8 -4.34 8.01 -0.41
C GLU A 8 -2.81 8.08 -0.32
N PHE A 9 -2.15 7.21 -1.07
CA PHE A 9 -0.69 7.12 -1.16
C PHE A 9 -0.28 6.90 -2.62
N LYS A 10 0.81 7.55 -3.02
CA LYS A 10 1.38 7.42 -4.37
C LYS A 10 2.88 7.22 -4.25
N CYS A 11 3.41 6.24 -4.96
CA CYS A 11 4.85 5.96 -5.01
C CYS A 11 5.25 5.45 -6.39
N GLN A 12 6.55 5.22 -6.58
CA GLN A 12 7.05 4.48 -7.73
C GLN A 12 7.24 3.02 -7.33
N CYS A 13 6.90 2.11 -8.25
CA CYS A 13 7.19 0.70 -8.08
C CYS A 13 8.71 0.52 -7.97
N PRO A 14 9.24 -0.07 -6.87
CA PRO A 14 10.67 -0.28 -6.72
C PRO A 14 11.23 -1.30 -7.75
N ASN A 15 10.37 -2.11 -8.38
CA ASN A 15 10.77 -3.10 -9.36
C ASN A 15 10.86 -2.54 -10.79
N CYS A 16 9.85 -1.80 -11.27
CA CYS A 16 9.81 -1.32 -12.65
C CYS A 16 9.75 0.21 -12.82
N GLY A 17 9.65 0.97 -11.73
CA GLY A 17 9.57 2.44 -11.74
C GLY A 17 8.19 3.01 -12.09
N GLU A 18 7.21 2.16 -12.41
CA GLU A 18 5.83 2.58 -12.72
C GLU A 18 5.22 3.37 -11.56
N ARG A 19 4.39 4.37 -11.87
CA ARG A 19 3.68 5.11 -10.83
C ARG A 19 2.52 4.29 -10.29
N LEU A 20 2.49 4.11 -8.97
CA LEU A 20 1.46 3.34 -8.28
C LEU A 20 0.56 4.24 -7.45
N ASP A 21 -0.71 3.88 -7.42
CA ASP A 21 -1.74 4.40 -6.53
C ASP A 21 -2.73 3.29 -6.15
N GLY A 22 -3.81 3.63 -5.44
CA GLY A 22 -4.87 2.67 -5.13
C GLY A 22 -4.49 1.60 -4.10
N PHE A 23 -3.59 1.92 -3.17
CA PHE A 23 -3.23 1.02 -2.08
C PHE A 23 -4.42 0.71 -1.19
N GLN A 24 -4.44 -0.49 -0.60
CA GLN A 24 -5.51 -1.00 0.24
C GLN A 24 -5.01 -1.23 1.66
N THR A 25 -5.89 -1.05 2.63
CA THR A 25 -5.62 -1.36 4.04
C THR A 25 -6.84 -2.03 4.68
N TYR A 26 -6.55 -2.85 5.67
CA TYR A 26 -7.55 -3.39 6.60
C TYR A 26 -7.48 -2.71 7.96
N ASP A 27 -6.70 -1.63 8.07
CA ASP A 27 -6.61 -0.86 9.30
C ASP A 27 -7.88 -0.02 9.49
N GLY A 28 -8.34 0.05 10.73
CA GLY A 28 -9.63 0.62 11.09
C GLY A 28 -10.84 -0.22 10.64
N GLU A 29 -12.02 0.41 10.65
CA GLU A 29 -13.25 -0.26 10.21
C GLU A 29 -13.30 -0.30 8.66
N PRO A 30 -13.38 -1.49 8.03
CA PRO A 30 -13.36 -1.61 6.58
C PRO A 30 -14.72 -1.13 6.05
N MET A 31 -14.75 0.07 5.47
CA MET A 31 -15.97 0.75 5.02
C MET A 31 -15.89 1.26 3.57
N PHE A 32 -14.89 0.82 2.79
CA PHE A 32 -14.59 1.36 1.45
C PHE A 32 -14.34 2.87 1.44
N LEU A 33 -13.79 3.39 2.54
CA LEU A 33 -13.39 4.79 2.64
C LEU A 33 -11.98 4.98 2.10
N THR A 34 -11.69 6.19 1.65
CA THR A 34 -10.32 6.65 1.40
C THR A 34 -9.77 7.24 2.68
N VAL A 35 -8.68 6.65 3.19
CA VAL A 35 -7.96 7.10 4.38
C VAL A 35 -6.58 7.60 4.00
N THR A 36 -6.00 8.45 4.82
CA THR A 36 -4.64 8.97 4.58
C THR A 36 -3.60 7.91 4.98
N ALA A 37 -2.43 7.92 4.34
CA ALA A 37 -1.32 7.07 4.79
C ALA A 37 -0.95 7.35 6.27
N ALA A 38 -1.08 8.60 6.72
CA ALA A 38 -0.79 8.97 8.10
C ALA A 38 -1.74 8.32 9.13
N SER A 39 -2.95 7.92 8.74
CA SER A 39 -3.94 7.32 9.64
C SER A 39 -3.88 5.79 9.70
N VAL A 40 -2.91 5.16 9.03
CA VAL A 40 -2.78 3.69 8.97
C VAL A 40 -1.40 3.24 9.42
N ALA A 41 -1.32 2.03 9.93
CA ALA A 41 -0.07 1.36 10.32
C ALA A 41 0.58 0.62 9.14
N ASN A 42 -0.25 0.03 8.29
CA ASN A 42 0.20 -0.72 7.11
C ASN A 42 -0.80 -0.61 5.96
N PHE A 43 -0.31 -0.85 4.75
CA PHE A 43 -1.12 -0.95 3.54
C PHE A 43 -0.36 -1.72 2.47
N HIS A 44 -1.08 -2.20 1.46
CA HIS A 44 -0.51 -3.04 0.41
C HIS A 44 -1.17 -2.75 -0.94
N GLY A 45 -0.49 -3.13 -2.02
CA GLY A 45 -0.97 -2.91 -3.38
C GLY A 45 -0.16 -3.66 -4.40
N GLY A 46 -0.75 -3.86 -5.58
CA GLY A 46 -0.08 -4.49 -6.71
C GLY A 46 0.36 -3.45 -7.75
N CYS A 47 1.48 -3.71 -8.41
CA CYS A 47 1.83 -3.02 -9.65
C CYS A 47 1.21 -3.74 -10.83
N ASP A 48 0.31 -3.07 -11.56
CA ASP A 48 -0.34 -3.65 -12.75
C ASP A 48 0.63 -3.84 -13.93
N ASN A 49 1.74 -3.11 -13.95
CA ASN A 49 2.73 -3.18 -15.03
C ASN A 49 3.65 -4.40 -14.90
N CYS A 50 4.30 -4.59 -13.74
CA CYS A 50 5.23 -5.72 -13.54
C CYS A 50 4.68 -6.86 -12.69
N GLY A 51 3.44 -6.75 -12.19
CA GLY A 51 2.81 -7.75 -11.32
C GLY A 51 3.41 -7.83 -9.92
N ALA A 52 4.31 -6.90 -9.54
CA ALA A 52 4.92 -6.90 -8.22
C ALA A 52 3.90 -6.54 -7.13
N TRP A 53 3.83 -7.36 -6.08
CA TRP A 53 3.07 -7.08 -4.86
C TRP A 53 3.93 -6.31 -3.87
N LEU A 54 3.41 -5.20 -3.36
CA LEU A 54 4.10 -4.30 -2.45
C LEU A 54 3.35 -4.22 -1.13
N GLU A 55 4.10 -4.34 -0.03
CA GLU A 55 3.60 -4.16 1.32
C GLU A 55 4.39 -3.04 2.00
N PHE A 56 3.66 -2.15 2.67
CA PHE A 56 4.21 -1.03 3.40
C PHE A 56 3.82 -1.14 4.87
N ALA A 57 4.78 -0.91 5.75
CA ALA A 57 4.56 -0.76 7.18
C ALA A 57 5.43 0.37 7.72
N ARG A 58 5.11 0.82 8.95
CA ARG A 58 5.93 1.81 9.65
C ARG A 58 7.17 1.18 10.26
N ASP A 59 8.30 1.87 10.13
CA ASP A 59 9.52 1.58 10.89
C ASP A 59 9.46 2.16 12.31
N ASP A 60 10.52 1.96 13.10
CA ASP A 60 10.64 2.49 14.47
C ASP A 60 10.60 4.04 14.52
N ASN A 61 10.89 4.71 13.41
CA ASN A 61 10.82 6.17 13.28
C ASN A 61 9.44 6.66 12.80
N GLY A 62 8.50 5.74 12.57
CA GLY A 62 7.16 6.04 12.09
C GLY A 62 7.08 6.34 10.59
N ALA A 63 8.17 6.14 9.84
CA ALA A 63 8.23 6.31 8.39
C ALA A 63 7.78 5.03 7.67
N PHE A 64 7.11 5.18 6.51
CA PHE A 64 6.72 4.03 5.71
C PHE A 64 7.92 3.46 4.96
N ILE A 65 8.17 2.17 5.18
CA ILE A 65 9.15 1.38 4.45
C ILE A 65 8.44 0.25 3.71
N VAL A 66 9.00 -0.14 2.57
CA VAL A 66 8.56 -1.32 1.83
C VAL A 66 9.06 -2.54 2.58
N THR A 67 8.15 -3.35 3.13
CA THR A 67 8.50 -4.56 3.89
C THR A 67 8.54 -5.81 3.01
N ALA A 68 7.80 -5.81 1.90
CA ALA A 68 7.85 -6.88 0.92
C ALA A 68 7.68 -6.34 -0.51
N VAL A 69 8.45 -6.94 -1.43
CA VAL A 69 8.30 -6.80 -2.89
C VAL A 69 8.31 -8.20 -3.47
N THR A 70 7.16 -8.70 -3.90
CA THR A 70 7.07 -10.01 -4.56
C THR A 70 6.76 -9.80 -6.03
N ALA A 71 7.78 -9.88 -6.89
CA ALA A 71 7.59 -9.93 -8.33
C ALA A 71 7.09 -11.32 -8.75
N LYS A 72 6.06 -11.38 -9.58
CA LYS A 72 5.60 -12.62 -10.22
C LYS A 72 6.45 -12.99 -11.42
#